data_AF-A0A7K3H653-F1
#
_entry.id   AF-A0A7K3H653-F1
#
_cell.length_a   1.000
_cell.length_b   1.000
_cell.length_c   1.000
_cell.angle_alpha   90.00
_cell.angle_beta   90.00
_cell.angle_gamma   90.00
#
_symmetry.space_group_name_H-M   'P 1'
#
loop_
_entity.id
_entity.type
_entity.pdbx_description
1 polymer ?
#
loop_
_entity_poly.entity_id
_entity_poly.type
_entity_poly.pdbx_seq_one_letter_code
_entity_poly.pdbx_strand_id
1 'polypeptide(L)'
;MRPYSMLGIVWDDAGEELHGRAQVRTRSTASGQWSGWRDLSAHHDDAPDPVPGERRRGGTAPLWVGASDGVQVRVVPERTAHRAPSAFP
;
A
#
# COMPACT_ATOMS: atom_id res chain seq x y z
N MET A 1 6.80 -10.59 -21.75
CA MET A 1 7.07 -9.44 -20.85
C MET A 1 8.25 -9.79 -19.94
N ARG A 2 9.02 -8.80 -19.48
CA ARG A 2 10.10 -9.02 -18.50
C ARG A 2 9.49 -9.06 -17.09
N PRO A 3 9.93 -9.96 -16.20
CA PRO A 3 9.47 -9.96 -14.81
C PRO A 3 9.94 -8.70 -14.08
N TYR A 4 9.20 -8.33 -13.04
CA TYR A 4 9.59 -7.29 -12.08
C TYR A 4 9.94 -7.93 -10.75
N SER A 5 10.72 -7.22 -9.93
CA SER A 5 11.19 -7.71 -8.63
C SER A 5 10.88 -6.78 -7.46
N MET A 6 10.33 -5.60 -7.74
CA MET A 6 10.03 -4.56 -6.76
C MET A 6 8.64 -3.97 -7.03
N LEU A 7 7.94 -3.60 -5.96
CA LEU A 7 6.61 -3.01 -6.03
C LEU A 7 6.42 -1.91 -4.99
N GLY A 8 5.70 -0.85 -5.36
CA GLY A 8 5.28 0.22 -4.46
C GLY A 8 4.01 0.88 -5.01
N ILE A 9 3.29 1.59 -4.14
CA ILE A 9 2.10 2.36 -4.50
C ILE A 9 2.41 3.84 -4.28
N VAL A 10 1.95 4.68 -5.21
CA VAL A 10 2.05 6.15 -5.12
C VAL A 10 0.68 6.78 -5.37
N TRP A 11 0.42 7.94 -4.77
CA TRP A 11 -0.81 8.71 -4.95
C TRP A 11 -0.54 10.21 -5.05
N ASP A 12 -1.52 10.99 -5.52
CA ASP A 12 -1.29 12.36 -5.98
C ASP A 12 -1.02 13.39 -4.86
N ASP A 13 -1.52 13.15 -3.64
CA ASP A 13 -1.38 14.09 -2.51
C ASP A 13 -0.75 13.41 -1.29
N ALA A 14 0.48 13.80 -0.94
CA ALA A 14 1.18 13.27 0.23
C ALA A 14 0.56 13.67 1.57
N GLY A 15 -0.28 14.72 1.61
CA GLY A 15 -1.03 15.14 2.78
C GLY A 15 -2.29 14.30 3.01
N GLU A 16 -2.75 13.55 2.01
CA GLU A 16 -3.78 12.55 2.21
C GLU A 16 -3.16 11.27 2.78
N GLU A 17 -3.46 11.01 4.05
CA GLU A 17 -3.17 9.73 4.69
C GLU A 17 -4.02 8.63 4.06
N LEU A 18 -3.40 7.47 3.84
CA LEU A 18 -4.15 6.27 3.47
C LEU A 18 -4.97 5.81 4.68
N HIS A 19 -6.26 6.13 4.70
CA HIS A 19 -7.21 5.64 5.71
C HIS A 19 -7.56 4.16 5.52
N GLY A 20 -6.54 3.30 5.58
CA GLY A 20 -6.64 1.88 5.30
C GLY A 20 -5.26 1.24 5.17
N ARG A 21 -5.27 -0.08 5.02
CA ARG A 21 -4.05 -0.87 4.75
C ARG A 21 -4.00 -1.24 3.28
N ALA A 22 -3.01 -0.73 2.57
CA ALA A 22 -2.67 -1.23 1.24
C ALA A 22 -2.04 -2.62 1.36
N GLN A 23 -2.56 -3.57 0.60
CA GLN A 23 -2.07 -4.93 0.56
C GLN A 23 -1.79 -5.38 -0.86
N VAL A 24 -0.73 -6.16 -1.01
CA VAL A 24 -0.30 -6.71 -2.30
C VAL A 24 -0.09 -8.20 -2.23
N ARG A 25 -0.28 -8.87 -3.36
CA ARG A 25 0.22 -10.22 -3.60
C ARG A 25 0.78 -10.32 -5.01
N THR A 26 1.80 -11.14 -5.19
CA THR A 26 2.46 -11.34 -6.47
C THR A 26 2.44 -12.81 -6.89
N ARG A 27 2.49 -13.04 -8.20
CA ARG A 27 2.65 -14.36 -8.80
C ARG A 27 4.12 -14.58 -9.17
N SER A 28 4.73 -15.61 -8.60
CA SER A 28 6.12 -15.96 -8.87
C SER A 28 6.27 -16.51 -10.30
N THR A 29 7.30 -16.07 -11.02
CA THR A 29 7.63 -16.68 -12.32
C THR A 29 8.24 -18.07 -12.19
N ALA A 30 8.79 -18.42 -11.02
CA ALA A 30 9.42 -19.71 -10.78
C ALA A 30 8.40 -20.82 -10.50
N SER A 31 7.36 -20.52 -9.70
CA SER A 31 6.35 -21.50 -9.30
C SER A 31 4.99 -21.31 -9.95
N GLY A 32 4.72 -20.16 -10.57
CA GLY A 32 3.39 -19.79 -11.07
C GLY A 32 2.35 -19.52 -9.96
N GLN A 33 2.75 -19.56 -8.68
CA GLN A 33 1.84 -19.42 -7.55
C GLN A 33 1.75 -17.99 -7.03
N TRP A 34 0.57 -17.65 -6.51
CA TRP A 34 0.34 -16.40 -5.79
C TRP A 34 0.89 -16.48 -4.36
N SER A 35 1.53 -15.41 -3.92
CA SER A 35 1.81 -15.20 -2.49
C SER A 35 0.52 -15.00 -1.69
N GLY A 36 0.62 -15.12 -0.37
CA GLY A 36 -0.36 -14.50 0.53
C GLY A 36 -0.38 -12.98 0.37
N TRP A 37 -1.43 -12.35 0.91
CA TRP A 37 -1.51 -10.89 1.00
C TRP A 37 -0.49 -10.36 2.01
N ARG A 38 0.24 -9.31 1.64
CA ARG A 38 1.23 -8.62 2.47
C ARG A 38 0.86 -7.14 2.56
N ASP A 39 0.97 -6.56 3.75
CA ASP A 39 0.80 -5.11 3.94
C ASP A 39 1.96 -4.35 3.30
N LEU A 40 1.66 -3.20 2.69
CA LEU A 40 2.63 -2.19 2.30
C LEU A 40 2.59 -1.06 3.32
N SER A 41 3.72 -0.80 3.98
CA SER A 41 3.85 0.33 4.89
C SER A 41 3.81 1.65 4.11
N ALA A 42 2.78 2.47 4.36
CA ALA A 42 2.75 3.86 3.91
C ALA A 42 3.84 4.60 4.69
N HIS A 43 4.84 5.09 3.99
CA HIS A 43 6.03 5.64 4.62
C HIS A 43 5.93 7.16 4.65
N HIS A 44 5.00 7.66 5.47
CA HIS A 44 4.83 9.10 5.64
C HIS A 44 6.00 9.73 6.43
N ASP A 45 6.64 8.97 7.32
CA ASP A 45 7.63 9.50 8.26
C ASP A 45 9.01 9.83 7.67
N ASP A 46 9.46 9.19 6.56
CA ASP A 46 10.70 9.58 5.85
C ASP A 46 10.41 10.25 4.49
N ALA A 47 9.30 10.98 4.37
CA ALA A 47 9.07 11.79 3.18
C ALA A 47 10.18 12.85 3.03
N PRO A 48 10.64 13.17 1.80
CA PRO A 48 11.63 14.22 1.58
C PRO A 48 11.19 15.56 2.19
N ASP A 49 12.16 16.35 2.65
CA ASP A 49 11.91 17.68 3.17
C ASP A 49 11.13 18.54 2.16
N PRO A 50 10.19 19.39 2.62
CA PRO A 50 9.39 20.24 1.75
C PRO A 50 10.25 21.16 0.87
N VAL A 51 10.09 21.06 -0.46
CA VAL A 51 10.57 22.07 -1.40
C VAL A 51 9.39 22.98 -1.82
N PRO A 52 9.51 24.32 -1.71
CA PRO A 52 8.44 25.22 -2.13
C PRO A 52 8.07 25.04 -3.61
N GLY A 53 6.78 24.84 -3.88
CA GLY A 53 6.25 24.69 -5.25
C GLY A 53 6.20 23.25 -5.77
N GLU A 54 6.70 22.26 -5.01
CA GLU A 54 6.62 20.85 -5.39
C GLU A 54 5.25 20.24 -5.01
N ARG A 55 4.57 19.61 -5.98
CA ARG A 55 3.43 18.73 -5.70
C ARG A 55 3.96 17.41 -5.13
N ARG A 56 3.78 17.20 -3.83
CA ARG A 56 4.25 16.00 -3.15
C ARG A 56 3.27 14.85 -3.35
N ARG A 57 3.73 13.76 -3.95
CA ARG A 57 3.00 12.50 -4.00
C ARG A 57 3.26 11.71 -2.73
N GLY A 58 2.24 11.06 -2.18
CA GLY A 58 2.45 10.07 -1.14
C GLY A 58 2.88 8.73 -1.74
N GLY A 59 3.52 7.89 -0.93
CA GLY A 59 4.00 6.58 -1.38
C GLY A 59 4.24 5.57 -0.26
N THR A 60 4.35 4.31 -0.65
CA THR A 60 4.78 3.22 0.24
C THR A 60 6.28 2.97 0.08
N ALA A 61 6.94 2.49 1.13
CA ALA A 61 8.28 1.93 0.98
C ALA A 61 8.27 0.78 -0.06
N PRO A 62 9.25 0.71 -0.98
CA PRO A 62 9.27 -0.32 -2.00
C PRO A 62 9.45 -1.70 -1.36
N LEU A 63 8.65 -2.66 -1.83
CA LEU A 63 8.70 -4.06 -1.42
C LEU A 63 9.41 -4.91 -2.46
N TRP A 64 10.46 -5.61 -2.04
CA TRP A 64 11.08 -6.66 -2.84
C TRP A 64 10.23 -7.93 -2.83
N VAL A 65 9.87 -8.41 -4.02
CA VAL A 65 8.95 -9.55 -4.25
C VAL A 65 9.60 -10.71 -5.00
N GLY A 66 10.85 -10.54 -5.46
CA GLY A 66 11.50 -11.49 -6.38
C GLY A 66 10.83 -11.51 -7.75
N ALA A 67 11.38 -12.29 -8.68
CA ALA A 67 10.88 -12.33 -10.07
C ALA A 67 9.39 -12.71 -10.12
N SER A 68 8.57 -11.75 -10.54
CA SER A 68 7.11 -11.82 -10.56
C SER A 68 6.55 -11.37 -11.92
N ASP A 69 5.43 -11.97 -12.32
CA ASP A 69 4.74 -11.66 -13.58
C ASP A 69 3.25 -11.29 -13.41
N GLY A 70 2.74 -11.26 -12.18
CA GLY A 70 1.35 -10.91 -11.88
C GLY A 70 1.22 -10.23 -10.52
N VAL A 71 0.48 -9.12 -10.46
CA VAL A 71 0.27 -8.33 -9.23
C VAL A 71 -1.23 -8.20 -8.98
N GLN A 72 -1.61 -8.26 -7.71
CA GLN A 72 -2.91 -7.77 -7.26
C GLN A 72 -2.74 -6.82 -6.07
N VAL A 73 -3.59 -5.80 -6.03
CA VAL A 73 -3.59 -4.76 -5.01
C VAL A 73 -4.99 -4.64 -4.44
N ARG A 74 -5.08 -4.42 -3.13
CA ARG A 74 -6.33 -4.03 -2.46
C ARG A 74 -6.04 -3.02 -1.36
N VAL A 75 -7.01 -2.15 -1.08
CA VAL A 75 -7.00 -1.28 0.10
C VAL A 75 -8.09 -1.78 1.03
N VAL A 76 -7.72 -2.13 2.25
CA VAL A 76 -8.65 -2.56 3.29
C VAL A 76 -8.87 -1.38 4.23
N PRO A 77 -10.09 -0.82 4.35
CA PRO A 77 -10.34 0.30 5.24
C PRO A 77 -10.03 -0.09 6.69
N GLU A 78 -9.57 0.88 7.47
CA GLU A 78 -9.43 0.69 8.91
C GLU A 78 -10.79 0.37 9.52
N ARG A 79 -10.84 -0.56 10.48
CA ARG A 79 -12.08 -0.79 11.20
C ARG A 79 -12.31 0.40 12.13
N THR A 80 -13.16 1.32 11.71
CA THR A 80 -13.74 2.29 12.65
C THR A 80 -14.61 1.48 13.61
N ALA A 81 -14.24 1.42 14.88
CA ALA A 81 -15.14 0.91 15.90
C ALA A 81 -16.31 1.90 16.00
N HIS A 82 -17.37 1.68 15.23
CA HIS A 82 -18.63 2.35 15.49
C HIS A 82 -19.12 1.80 16.84
N ARG A 83 -18.85 2.55 17.91
CA ARG A 83 -19.49 2.34 19.20
C ARG A 83 -20.99 2.45 18.91
N ALA A 84 -21.68 1.31 18.82
CA ALA A 84 -23.13 1.30 18.79
C ALA A 84 -23.58 2.15 19.98
N PRO A 85 -24.50 3.13 19.79
CA PRO A 85 -25.06 3.82 20.94
C PRO A 85 -25.62 2.75 21.86
N SER A 86 -25.18 2.77 23.11
CA SER A 86 -25.84 2.02 24.18
C SER A 86 -27.31 2.41 24.11
N ALA A 87 -28.17 1.45 23.78
CA ALA A 87 -29.60 1.61 23.98
C ALA A 87 -29.79 1.92 25.46
N PHE A 88 -30.10 3.18 25.76
CA PHE A 88 -30.57 3.58 27.08
C PHE A 88 -32.00 3.03 27.26
N PRO A 89 -32.38 2.65 28.49
CA PRO A 89 -33.34 1.59 28.80
C PRO A 89 -34.77 1.82 28.30
#